data_AF-A0A5Q4EDW8-F1
#
_entry.id   AF-A0A5Q4EDW8-F1
#
_cell.length_a   1.000
_cell.length_b   1.000
_cell.length_c   1.000
_cell.angle_alpha   90.00
_cell.angle_beta   90.00
_cell.angle_gamma   90.00
#
_symmetry.space_group_name_H-M   'P 1'
#
loop_
_entity.id
_entity.type
_entity.pdbx_description
1 polymer ?
#
loop_
_entity_poly.entity_id
_entity_poly.type
_entity_poly.pdbx_seq_one_letter_code
_entity_poly.pdbx_strand_id
1 'polypeptide(L)'
;MVGFGGWRRGHQPRAGRLGLALVGISLALGLALGPGQAIAPPPDFTLTPDLGEFSRVWPYDLGDITLTQSGVAVDTLPLPLTGTIALPAGAAPVPWVVVLHGRHAGCHFQPDGISAWPCAPEPRFDRGFAYLAQALAEAGYGVIMPNLNAAFTETYGATAVTRNELADQRSGQIIDAHLTRLAQAHRGDQVGFDLPLMGRVDLARLAMVGHSMGGGAAALSAIRRATAAEAIATGLGPIAALVLVSPTRSYPMAQRPDAYQLPDVPTVVMAGGCDRDIFDLSSLYYVEMARQQPRTTPVLGLLLPGANHNFFNAAVAEDDYYRQPDHGSLCDPQRSRDRLSRVAQENFLAQYTQAFLRTVWSAAGDAALAEVGMAPHRAAPRELLGQPVLTTLVSPKTQRYTVFQAENAPAARLTPGLKATLCKPLTDCQPSLRPYPHFPALLTLGWEAAPESLQVPLEGVDASRFSSLELRLAPDRSWAWPQGQPVFAVVLRDQQGGAARVEIPSTVPALRQFEPDPTHGYTAPLYPSSLRIPLGQFAGVDLAAVTSVEIVFDQAAQGRLHLASIEFVGR
;
A
#
# COMPACT_ATOMS: atom_id res chain seq x y z
N MET A 1 -53.81 0.68 48.52
CA MET A 1 -55.03 1.31 49.07
C MET A 1 -55.21 2.67 48.42
N VAL A 2 -56.34 2.83 47.72
CA VAL A 2 -57.18 4.03 47.49
C VAL A 2 -56.62 5.36 48.05
N GLY A 3 -56.66 6.53 47.39
CA GLY A 3 -57.37 7.05 46.21
C GLY A 3 -57.13 8.58 46.15
N PHE A 4 -56.96 9.15 44.97
CA PHE A 4 -57.90 10.04 44.25
C PHE A 4 -58.43 11.30 44.96
N GLY A 5 -58.20 12.44 44.31
CA GLY A 5 -59.00 13.67 44.32
C GLY A 5 -58.26 14.73 43.48
N GLY A 6 -58.82 15.43 42.50
CA GLY A 6 -60.14 15.51 41.92
C GLY A 6 -60.26 16.85 41.17
N TRP A 7 -61.25 16.94 40.27
CA TRP A 7 -61.88 18.18 39.75
C TRP A 7 -61.18 18.91 38.58
N ARG A 8 -61.86 19.41 37.55
CA ARG A 8 -63.29 19.42 37.17
C ARG A 8 -63.46 19.72 35.67
N ARG A 9 -64.54 19.14 35.13
CA ARG A 9 -65.33 19.48 33.91
C ARG A 9 -65.45 20.99 33.65
N GLY A 10 -65.60 21.53 32.44
CA GLY A 10 -65.91 21.03 31.10
C GLY A 10 -66.72 22.09 30.34
N HIS A 11 -66.77 22.08 29.00
CA HIS A 11 -67.92 22.48 28.16
C HIS A 11 -67.62 22.25 26.67
N GLN A 12 -68.60 21.68 25.97
CA GLN A 12 -68.75 21.44 24.53
C GLN A 12 -70.11 22.08 24.12
N PRO A 13 -70.60 22.06 22.86
CA PRO A 13 -69.97 22.05 21.53
C PRO A 13 -70.69 22.98 20.51
N ARG A 14 -70.21 23.06 19.25
CA ARG A 14 -70.98 23.08 17.96
C ARG A 14 -69.98 23.30 16.81
N ALA A 15 -69.63 22.27 16.03
CA ALA A 15 -70.32 21.76 14.83
C ALA A 15 -70.04 22.58 13.55
N GLY A 16 -69.09 22.08 12.75
CA GLY A 16 -68.85 22.46 11.36
C GLY A 16 -68.14 21.29 10.67
N ARG A 17 -68.88 20.55 9.85
CA ARG A 17 -68.42 19.37 9.10
C ARG A 17 -67.50 19.79 7.95
N LEU A 18 -66.41 19.08 7.73
CA LEU A 18 -65.98 18.62 6.40
C LEU A 18 -65.15 17.36 6.61
N GLY A 19 -65.60 16.26 6.01
CA GLY A 19 -64.93 14.96 6.10
C GLY A 19 -63.93 14.77 4.98
N LEU A 20 -62.95 13.88 5.21
CA LEU A 20 -62.62 12.85 4.23
C LEU A 20 -61.94 11.66 4.93
N ALA A 21 -62.56 10.51 4.71
CA ALA A 21 -62.19 9.11 4.92
C ALA A 21 -60.83 8.74 5.55
N LEU A 22 -60.93 8.13 6.73
CA LEU A 22 -60.02 7.11 7.24
C LEU A 22 -60.69 5.75 7.02
N VAL A 23 -59.99 4.81 6.37
CA VAL A 23 -60.24 3.38 6.50
C VAL A 23 -58.92 2.78 6.96
N GLY A 24 -58.89 2.30 8.20
CA GLY A 24 -57.78 1.54 8.75
C GLY A 24 -57.85 0.07 8.36
N ILE A 25 -56.87 -0.71 8.83
CA ILE A 25 -57.06 -1.92 9.65
C ILE A 25 -55.72 -2.64 9.86
N SER A 26 -55.54 -3.09 11.11
CA SER A 26 -54.72 -4.21 11.61
C SER A 26 -53.22 -4.05 11.89
N LEU A 27 -52.95 -4.11 13.19
CA LEU A 27 -51.70 -4.52 13.80
C LEU A 27 -51.51 -6.06 13.70
N ALA A 28 -50.23 -6.42 13.52
CA ALA A 28 -49.53 -7.60 14.04
C ALA A 28 -49.80 -9.00 13.44
N LEU A 29 -48.78 -9.54 12.77
CA LEU A 29 -48.23 -10.86 13.09
C LEU A 29 -46.75 -10.90 12.70
N GLY A 30 -45.90 -11.32 13.63
CA GLY A 30 -44.45 -11.29 13.52
C GLY A 30 -43.89 -12.28 12.51
N LEU A 31 -42.79 -11.86 11.87
CA LEU A 31 -41.80 -12.76 11.31
C LEU A 31 -40.47 -12.44 11.99
N ALA A 32 -39.98 -13.42 12.73
CA ALA A 32 -38.63 -13.41 13.27
C ALA A 32 -37.65 -13.33 12.10
N LEU A 33 -36.88 -12.24 12.02
CA LEU A 33 -35.70 -12.17 11.16
C LEU A 33 -34.61 -13.02 11.83
N GLY A 34 -34.35 -14.20 11.28
CA GLY A 34 -33.17 -14.98 11.65
C GLY A 34 -31.88 -14.26 11.24
N PRO A 35 -30.75 -14.52 11.91
CA PRO A 35 -29.46 -14.02 11.45
C PRO A 35 -29.09 -14.75 10.15
N GLY A 36 -28.73 -14.00 9.10
CA GLY A 36 -28.17 -14.58 7.88
C GLY A 36 -28.97 -14.37 6.60
N GLN A 37 -29.56 -13.18 6.38
CA GLN A 37 -29.92 -12.77 5.02
C GLN A 37 -28.96 -11.67 4.57
N ALA A 38 -27.99 -12.07 3.72
CA ALA A 38 -27.20 -11.15 2.94
C ALA A 38 -28.15 -10.32 2.07
N ILE A 39 -28.10 -8.99 2.23
CA ILE A 39 -28.78 -8.08 1.31
C ILE A 39 -27.98 -8.19 0.01
N ALA A 40 -28.53 -8.89 -0.99
CA ALA A 40 -27.97 -8.86 -2.34
C ALA A 40 -27.97 -7.40 -2.85
N PRO A 41 -26.89 -6.94 -3.49
CA PRO A 41 -26.89 -5.61 -4.09
C PRO A 41 -28.00 -5.50 -5.15
N PRO A 42 -28.61 -4.32 -5.32
CA PRO A 42 -29.70 -4.12 -6.27
C PRO A 42 -29.28 -4.45 -7.71
N PRO A 43 -30.20 -4.95 -8.56
CA PRO A 43 -29.89 -5.66 -9.80
C PRO A 43 -29.40 -4.81 -11.00
N ASP A 44 -29.04 -3.53 -10.81
CA ASP A 44 -28.55 -2.64 -11.89
C ASP A 44 -27.27 -1.88 -11.51
N PHE A 45 -26.33 -2.50 -10.79
CA PHE A 45 -25.00 -1.93 -10.61
C PHE A 45 -24.13 -2.22 -11.84
N THR A 46 -23.98 -1.22 -12.71
CA THR A 46 -22.92 -1.24 -13.72
C THR A 46 -21.56 -1.25 -13.00
N LEU A 47 -20.91 -2.42 -12.99
CA LEU A 47 -19.61 -2.71 -12.32
C LEU A 47 -18.42 -1.93 -12.89
N THR A 48 -18.65 -0.94 -13.72
CA THR A 48 -17.63 -0.27 -14.52
C THR A 48 -17.96 1.21 -14.54
N PRO A 49 -17.05 2.09 -14.12
CA PRO A 49 -17.26 3.53 -14.21
C PRO A 49 -17.66 3.93 -15.62
N ASP A 50 -18.66 4.81 -15.73
CA ASP A 50 -19.01 5.43 -17.00
C ASP A 50 -17.90 6.40 -17.39
N LEU A 51 -17.21 6.11 -18.49
CA LEU A 51 -16.15 6.99 -18.99
C LEU A 51 -16.68 8.36 -19.41
N GLY A 52 -17.99 8.49 -19.68
CA GLY A 52 -18.63 9.77 -19.98
C GLY A 52 -18.50 10.82 -18.85
N GLU A 53 -18.24 10.39 -17.61
CA GLU A 53 -17.98 11.27 -16.47
C GLU A 53 -16.57 11.88 -16.49
N PHE A 54 -15.66 11.35 -17.32
CA PHE A 54 -14.25 11.72 -17.36
C PHE A 54 -13.89 12.37 -18.70
N SER A 55 -13.84 13.70 -18.71
CA SER A 55 -13.63 14.51 -19.93
C SER A 55 -12.31 14.26 -20.68
N ARG A 56 -11.34 13.59 -20.06
CA ARG A 56 -10.00 13.34 -20.63
C ARG A 56 -9.70 11.86 -20.82
N VAL A 57 -10.69 10.98 -20.72
CA VAL A 57 -10.48 9.53 -20.67
C VAL A 57 -11.33 8.86 -21.74
N TRP A 58 -10.73 8.03 -22.58
CA TRP A 58 -11.38 7.36 -23.70
C TRP A 58 -11.05 5.87 -23.74
N PRO A 59 -12.00 5.00 -24.15
CA PRO A 59 -11.68 3.62 -24.45
C PRO A 59 -10.87 3.53 -25.75
N TYR A 60 -10.13 2.43 -25.93
CA TYR A 60 -9.54 2.07 -27.23
C TYR A 60 -9.64 0.56 -27.47
N ASP A 61 -9.52 0.18 -28.75
CA ASP A 61 -9.36 -1.19 -29.23
C ASP A 61 -8.33 -1.19 -30.36
N LEU A 62 -7.20 -1.88 -30.13
CA LEU A 62 -6.06 -1.92 -31.05
C LEU A 62 -6.05 -3.21 -31.90
N GLY A 63 -7.18 -3.92 -31.92
CA GLY A 63 -7.37 -5.19 -32.62
C GLY A 63 -6.86 -6.40 -31.84
N ASP A 64 -6.99 -7.58 -32.44
CA ASP A 64 -6.63 -8.83 -31.79
C ASP A 64 -5.13 -9.12 -31.87
N ILE A 65 -4.60 -9.70 -30.78
CA ILE A 65 -3.27 -10.28 -30.72
C ILE A 65 -3.32 -11.72 -30.19
N THR A 66 -2.23 -12.46 -30.37
CA THR A 66 -2.04 -13.77 -29.75
C THR A 66 -0.78 -13.73 -28.89
N LEU A 67 -0.94 -13.97 -27.59
CA LEU A 67 0.20 -14.14 -26.68
C LEU A 67 0.80 -15.53 -26.88
N THR A 68 2.09 -15.62 -26.65
CA THR A 68 2.82 -16.89 -26.55
C THR A 68 3.05 -17.24 -25.08
N GLN A 69 3.02 -18.51 -24.73
CA GLN A 69 3.20 -18.96 -23.35
C GLN A 69 3.88 -20.32 -23.30
N SER A 70 4.62 -20.55 -22.23
CA SER A 70 5.43 -21.76 -22.04
C SER A 70 5.10 -22.44 -20.71
N GLY A 71 5.43 -23.73 -20.61
CA GLY A 71 5.16 -24.55 -19.41
C GLY A 71 3.75 -25.12 -19.34
N VAL A 72 2.99 -25.08 -20.44
CA VAL A 72 1.60 -25.57 -20.54
C VAL A 72 1.32 -26.21 -21.89
N ALA A 73 0.26 -27.03 -21.96
CA ALA A 73 -0.12 -27.76 -23.18
C ALA A 73 -0.70 -26.88 -24.30
N VAL A 74 -1.31 -25.75 -23.93
CA VAL A 74 -1.79 -24.74 -24.88
C VAL A 74 -0.78 -23.60 -24.83
N ASP A 75 -0.04 -23.37 -25.90
CA ASP A 75 1.11 -22.44 -25.94
C ASP A 75 0.75 -21.02 -26.43
N THR A 76 -0.54 -20.78 -26.70
CA THR A 76 -1.05 -19.51 -27.22
C THR A 76 -2.32 -19.05 -26.52
N LEU A 77 -2.53 -17.74 -26.43
CA LEU A 77 -3.73 -17.10 -25.88
C LEU A 77 -4.15 -15.91 -26.77
N PRO A 78 -5.25 -16.01 -27.54
CA PRO A 78 -5.80 -14.88 -28.26
C PRO A 78 -6.53 -13.90 -27.32
N LEU A 79 -6.41 -12.61 -27.58
CA LEU A 79 -7.19 -11.56 -26.92
C LEU A 79 -7.33 -10.30 -27.80
N PRO A 80 -8.39 -9.51 -27.59
CA PRO A 80 -8.45 -8.14 -28.10
C PRO A 80 -7.54 -7.22 -27.26
N LEU A 81 -6.72 -6.40 -27.92
CA LEU A 81 -5.81 -5.46 -27.29
C LEU A 81 -6.54 -4.16 -26.93
N THR A 82 -7.36 -4.24 -25.88
CA THR A 82 -8.25 -3.17 -25.43
C THR A 82 -7.78 -2.53 -24.15
N GLY A 83 -8.29 -1.33 -23.88
CA GLY A 83 -8.05 -0.64 -22.63
C GLY A 83 -8.69 0.74 -22.62
N THR A 84 -8.11 1.61 -21.82
CA THR A 84 -8.52 3.00 -21.65
C THR A 84 -7.29 3.91 -21.67
N ILE A 85 -7.40 5.11 -22.27
CA ILE A 85 -6.31 6.06 -22.44
C ILE A 85 -6.75 7.45 -21.99
N ALA A 86 -5.86 8.21 -21.37
CA ALA A 86 -6.10 9.60 -21.02
C ALA A 86 -5.01 10.51 -21.57
N LEU A 87 -5.42 11.71 -21.98
CA LEU A 87 -4.54 12.63 -22.69
C LEU A 87 -4.67 14.05 -22.10
N PRO A 88 -3.55 14.71 -21.76
CA PRO A 88 -3.60 16.08 -21.27
C PRO A 88 -3.97 17.04 -22.41
N ALA A 89 -4.30 18.28 -22.06
CA ALA A 89 -4.47 19.34 -23.07
C ALA A 89 -3.14 19.66 -23.79
N GLY A 90 -3.23 20.30 -24.96
CA GLY A 90 -2.07 20.71 -25.75
C GLY A 90 -1.55 19.63 -26.71
N ALA A 91 -0.41 19.90 -27.36
CA ALA A 91 0.17 19.03 -28.39
C ALA A 91 1.66 18.68 -28.15
N ALA A 92 2.26 19.20 -27.06
CA ALA A 92 3.64 18.91 -26.72
C ALA A 92 3.83 17.44 -26.27
N PRO A 93 5.05 16.86 -26.42
CA PRO A 93 5.40 15.60 -25.79
C PRO A 93 5.26 15.68 -24.27
N VAL A 94 4.57 14.71 -23.68
CA VAL A 94 4.35 14.62 -22.24
C VAL A 94 4.91 13.31 -21.69
N PRO A 95 5.31 13.25 -20.40
CA PRO A 95 5.57 12.00 -19.70
C PRO A 95 4.33 11.12 -19.65
N TRP A 96 4.50 9.80 -19.64
CA TRP A 96 3.40 8.83 -19.66
C TRP A 96 3.39 7.91 -18.44
N VAL A 97 2.19 7.51 -18.04
CA VAL A 97 1.95 6.59 -16.93
C VAL A 97 1.17 5.38 -17.45
N VAL A 98 1.71 4.18 -17.23
CA VAL A 98 0.96 2.93 -17.45
C VAL A 98 0.30 2.55 -16.14
N VAL A 99 -1.02 2.43 -16.13
CA VAL A 99 -1.78 2.05 -14.92
C VAL A 99 -2.33 0.64 -15.10
N LEU A 100 -1.94 -0.28 -14.23
CA LEU A 100 -2.18 -1.72 -14.33
C LEU A 100 -3.13 -2.19 -13.22
N HIS A 101 -4.30 -2.68 -13.61
CA HIS A 101 -5.26 -3.20 -12.65
C HIS A 101 -4.89 -4.58 -12.10
N GLY A 102 -5.50 -4.93 -10.97
CA GLY A 102 -5.33 -6.21 -10.30
C GLY A 102 -6.15 -7.35 -10.89
N ARG A 103 -6.00 -8.53 -10.28
CA ARG A 103 -6.85 -9.69 -10.54
C ARG A 103 -8.09 -9.61 -9.64
N HIS A 104 -9.28 -9.51 -10.22
CA HIS A 104 -10.55 -9.39 -9.47
C HIS A 104 -11.61 -10.38 -9.95
N ALA A 105 -12.60 -10.72 -9.12
CA ALA A 105 -13.67 -11.65 -9.49
C ALA A 105 -14.44 -11.22 -10.75
N GLY A 106 -14.99 -12.17 -11.52
CA GLY A 106 -15.73 -11.88 -12.76
C GLY A 106 -15.28 -12.68 -13.97
N CYS A 107 -14.05 -12.51 -14.47
CA CYS A 107 -13.58 -13.32 -15.61
C CYS A 107 -12.95 -14.65 -15.20
N HIS A 108 -12.39 -14.71 -13.98
CA HIS A 108 -11.63 -15.89 -13.51
C HIS A 108 -12.04 -16.38 -12.12
N PHE A 109 -12.97 -15.68 -11.46
CA PHE A 109 -13.67 -16.15 -10.25
C PHE A 109 -15.16 -15.78 -10.36
N GLN A 110 -15.95 -16.59 -11.06
CA GLN A 110 -17.41 -16.50 -11.00
C GLN A 110 -17.88 -17.26 -9.73
N PRO A 111 -18.80 -16.72 -8.92
CA PRO A 111 -19.43 -17.49 -7.85
C PRO A 111 -20.04 -18.77 -8.47
N ASP A 112 -19.63 -19.94 -7.95
CA ASP A 112 -19.99 -21.29 -8.44
C ASP A 112 -19.46 -21.69 -9.85
N GLY A 113 -18.55 -20.92 -10.45
CA GLY A 113 -18.07 -21.12 -11.82
C GLY A 113 -16.58 -21.43 -11.98
N ILE A 114 -16.23 -22.04 -13.13
CA ILE A 114 -14.84 -22.20 -13.61
C ILE A 114 -14.43 -20.89 -14.30
N SER A 115 -13.16 -20.49 -14.18
CA SER A 115 -12.61 -19.36 -14.96
C SER A 115 -12.97 -19.48 -16.44
N ALA A 116 -13.39 -18.37 -17.06
CA ALA A 116 -13.77 -18.33 -18.47
C ALA A 116 -13.10 -17.14 -19.17
N TRP A 117 -12.37 -17.43 -20.25
CA TRP A 117 -11.84 -16.40 -21.14
C TRP A 117 -12.03 -16.83 -22.60
N PRO A 118 -12.56 -15.96 -23.47
CA PRO A 118 -13.17 -14.66 -23.15
C PRO A 118 -14.39 -14.78 -22.22
N CYS A 119 -14.61 -13.78 -21.38
CA CYS A 119 -15.74 -13.69 -20.46
C CYS A 119 -16.80 -12.74 -21.02
N ALA A 120 -18.09 -13.02 -20.78
CA ALA A 120 -19.20 -12.15 -21.18
C ALA A 120 -20.30 -12.14 -20.10
N PRO A 121 -20.69 -10.95 -19.59
CA PRO A 121 -20.04 -9.66 -19.80
C PRO A 121 -18.63 -9.63 -19.17
N GLU A 122 -17.68 -8.98 -19.84
CA GLU A 122 -16.35 -8.73 -19.28
C GLU A 122 -16.37 -7.51 -18.36
N PRO A 123 -16.01 -7.62 -17.06
CA PRO A 123 -15.82 -6.47 -16.20
C PRO A 123 -14.57 -5.69 -16.61
N ARG A 124 -14.69 -4.37 -16.78
CA ARG A 124 -13.60 -3.51 -17.25
C ARG A 124 -12.85 -2.88 -16.07
N PHE A 125 -11.98 -3.68 -15.43
CA PHE A 125 -11.17 -3.22 -14.29
C PHE A 125 -10.14 -2.15 -14.65
N ASP A 126 -9.74 -2.06 -15.93
CA ASP A 126 -8.91 -0.96 -16.45
C ASP A 126 -9.61 0.40 -16.29
N ARG A 127 -10.94 0.44 -16.49
CA ARG A 127 -11.76 1.65 -16.32
C ARG A 127 -11.94 2.05 -14.86
N GLY A 128 -11.70 1.13 -13.93
CA GLY A 128 -11.75 1.38 -12.49
C GLY A 128 -10.75 2.44 -12.00
N PHE A 129 -9.75 2.77 -12.80
CA PHE A 129 -8.77 3.83 -12.53
C PHE A 129 -9.04 5.12 -13.35
N ALA A 130 -10.22 5.29 -13.93
CA ALA A 130 -10.55 6.50 -14.70
C ALA A 130 -10.38 7.79 -13.88
N TYR A 131 -10.69 7.76 -12.57
CA TYR A 131 -10.43 8.88 -11.66
C TYR A 131 -8.94 9.26 -11.58
N LEU A 132 -8.05 8.26 -11.51
CA LEU A 132 -6.61 8.46 -11.46
C LEU A 132 -6.10 8.96 -12.81
N ALA A 133 -6.59 8.38 -13.91
CA ALA A 133 -6.20 8.79 -15.25
C ALA A 133 -6.64 10.23 -15.57
N GLN A 134 -7.85 10.62 -15.17
CA GLN A 134 -8.33 12.00 -15.26
C GLN A 134 -7.42 12.96 -14.48
N ALA A 135 -7.13 12.65 -13.21
CA ALA A 135 -6.31 13.51 -12.36
C ALA A 135 -4.86 13.65 -12.89
N LEU A 136 -4.29 12.56 -13.42
CA LEU A 136 -2.97 12.59 -14.06
C LEU A 136 -2.97 13.37 -15.39
N ALA A 137 -4.01 13.22 -16.22
CA ALA A 137 -4.16 14.00 -17.44
C ALA A 137 -4.33 15.50 -17.17
N GLU A 138 -5.03 15.87 -16.10
CA GLU A 138 -5.12 17.26 -15.64
C GLU A 138 -3.78 17.80 -15.15
N ALA A 139 -2.94 16.94 -14.55
CA ALA A 139 -1.58 17.27 -14.12
C ALA A 139 -0.54 17.24 -15.26
N GLY A 140 -0.94 16.99 -16.51
CA GLY A 140 -0.07 17.06 -17.68
C GLY A 140 0.59 15.74 -18.10
N TYR A 141 0.10 14.60 -17.60
CA TYR A 141 0.60 13.26 -17.96
C TYR A 141 -0.28 12.60 -19.02
N GLY A 142 0.31 11.87 -19.96
CA GLY A 142 -0.43 10.87 -20.73
C GLY A 142 -0.63 9.62 -19.87
N VAL A 143 -1.75 8.92 -20.02
CA VAL A 143 -2.03 7.69 -19.25
C VAL A 143 -2.54 6.61 -20.19
N ILE A 144 -2.05 5.38 -20.03
CA ILE A 144 -2.61 4.20 -20.69
C ILE A 144 -2.92 3.13 -19.64
N MET A 145 -4.13 2.58 -19.72
CA MET A 145 -4.69 1.54 -18.84
C MET A 145 -5.01 0.31 -19.68
N PRO A 146 -4.05 -0.61 -19.87
CA PRO A 146 -4.29 -1.89 -20.52
C PRO A 146 -5.34 -2.72 -19.78
N ASN A 147 -6.21 -3.41 -20.51
CA ASN A 147 -7.03 -4.48 -19.96
C ASN A 147 -6.16 -5.76 -19.77
N LEU A 148 -6.01 -6.19 -18.52
CA LEU A 148 -5.20 -7.34 -18.11
C LEU A 148 -6.04 -8.58 -17.76
N ASN A 149 -7.36 -8.59 -17.95
CA ASN A 149 -8.19 -9.74 -17.61
C ASN A 149 -7.68 -11.05 -18.22
N ALA A 150 -7.30 -11.02 -19.50
CA ALA A 150 -6.71 -12.16 -20.21
C ALA A 150 -5.46 -12.71 -19.50
N ALA A 151 -4.64 -11.86 -18.89
CA ALA A 151 -3.42 -12.31 -18.22
C ALA A 151 -3.73 -13.20 -17.02
N PHE A 152 -4.83 -12.90 -16.31
CA PHE A 152 -5.17 -13.55 -15.05
C PHE A 152 -6.12 -14.75 -15.20
N THR A 153 -6.52 -15.10 -16.41
CA THR A 153 -7.42 -16.23 -16.65
C THR A 153 -6.78 -17.58 -16.29
N GLU A 154 -7.58 -18.47 -15.72
CA GLU A 154 -7.21 -19.86 -15.46
C GLU A 154 -7.53 -20.81 -16.62
N THR A 155 -7.83 -20.27 -17.81
CA THR A 155 -7.97 -21.06 -19.04
C THR A 155 -6.67 -21.08 -19.84
N TYR A 156 -6.70 -21.71 -21.03
CA TYR A 156 -5.53 -21.89 -21.91
C TYR A 156 -4.35 -22.54 -21.16
N GLY A 157 -4.61 -23.69 -20.54
CA GLY A 157 -3.59 -24.50 -19.85
C GLY A 157 -3.15 -24.00 -18.47
N ALA A 158 -3.65 -22.85 -18.01
CA ALA A 158 -3.40 -22.39 -16.65
C ALA A 158 -4.05 -23.32 -15.61
N THR A 159 -3.38 -23.50 -14.48
CA THR A 159 -3.86 -24.29 -13.34
C THR A 159 -3.63 -23.52 -12.05
N ALA A 160 -4.17 -23.97 -10.92
CA ALA A 160 -3.88 -23.38 -9.62
C ALA A 160 -2.37 -23.27 -9.31
N VAL A 161 -1.56 -24.17 -9.86
CA VAL A 161 -0.10 -24.20 -9.69
C VAL A 161 0.61 -23.23 -10.65
N THR A 162 0.22 -23.21 -11.92
CA THR A 162 0.93 -22.46 -12.98
C THR A 162 0.36 -21.07 -13.26
N ARG A 163 -0.83 -20.74 -12.75
CA ARG A 163 -1.55 -19.48 -13.06
C ARG A 163 -0.74 -18.22 -12.77
N ASN A 164 0.06 -18.19 -11.72
CA ASN A 164 0.84 -17.00 -11.37
C ASN A 164 2.02 -16.80 -12.33
N GLU A 165 2.71 -17.88 -12.72
CA GLU A 165 3.80 -17.81 -13.70
C GLU A 165 3.29 -17.42 -15.08
N LEU A 166 2.12 -17.91 -15.46
CA LEU A 166 1.45 -17.50 -16.69
C LEU A 166 0.97 -16.05 -16.62
N ALA A 167 0.43 -15.60 -15.49
CA ALA A 167 0.05 -14.20 -15.32
C ALA A 167 1.24 -13.26 -15.51
N ASP A 168 2.43 -13.62 -15.02
CA ASP A 168 3.65 -12.84 -15.24
C ASP A 168 4.10 -12.84 -16.71
N GLN A 169 4.03 -14.00 -17.38
CA GLN A 169 4.35 -14.10 -18.81
C GLN A 169 3.37 -13.27 -19.66
N ARG A 170 2.07 -13.39 -19.40
CA ARG A 170 1.01 -12.76 -20.18
C ARG A 170 0.96 -11.25 -19.95
N SER A 171 1.02 -10.80 -18.69
CA SER A 171 0.97 -9.37 -18.35
C SER A 171 2.11 -8.61 -19.03
N GLY A 172 3.33 -9.16 -19.01
CA GLY A 172 4.47 -8.55 -19.71
C GLY A 172 4.22 -8.37 -21.21
N GLN A 173 3.74 -9.40 -21.90
CA GLN A 173 3.44 -9.31 -23.33
C GLN A 173 2.32 -8.31 -23.65
N ILE A 174 1.27 -8.26 -22.83
CA ILE A 174 0.18 -7.28 -22.99
C ILE A 174 0.73 -5.85 -22.83
N ILE A 175 1.56 -5.59 -21.82
CA ILE A 175 2.20 -4.29 -21.59
C ILE A 175 3.10 -3.90 -22.77
N ASP A 176 3.95 -4.83 -23.23
CA ASP A 176 4.86 -4.62 -24.36
C ASP A 176 4.09 -4.31 -25.65
N ALA A 177 2.98 -5.01 -25.90
CA ALA A 177 2.13 -4.77 -27.06
C ALA A 177 1.51 -3.36 -27.04
N HIS A 178 0.95 -2.93 -25.90
CA HIS A 178 0.38 -1.59 -25.75
C HIS A 178 1.42 -0.49 -25.92
N LEU A 179 2.59 -0.63 -25.30
CA LEU A 179 3.68 0.35 -25.43
C LEU A 179 4.22 0.41 -26.87
N THR A 180 4.29 -0.74 -27.56
CA THR A 180 4.63 -0.78 -28.99
C THR A 180 3.64 0.02 -29.82
N ARG A 181 2.33 -0.17 -29.60
CA ARG A 181 1.28 0.60 -30.29
C ARG A 181 1.34 2.09 -29.95
N LEU A 182 1.60 2.44 -28.70
CA LEU A 182 1.75 3.83 -28.27
C LEU A 182 2.96 4.50 -28.96
N ALA A 183 4.08 3.80 -29.07
CA ALA A 183 5.28 4.28 -29.78
C ALA A 183 5.04 4.42 -31.30
N GLN A 184 4.26 3.52 -31.91
CA GLN A 184 3.81 3.65 -33.31
C GLN A 184 2.92 4.89 -33.50
N ALA A 185 1.92 5.07 -32.64
CA ALA A 185 1.03 6.24 -32.68
C ALA A 185 1.81 7.57 -32.49
N HIS A 186 2.82 7.57 -31.63
CA HIS A 186 3.73 8.71 -31.45
C HIS A 186 4.45 9.10 -32.75
N ARG A 187 4.83 8.13 -33.58
CA ARG A 187 5.49 8.36 -34.88
C ARG A 187 4.52 8.73 -36.01
N GLY A 188 3.22 8.70 -35.76
CA GLY A 188 2.17 9.04 -36.73
C GLY A 188 1.50 7.85 -37.39
N ASP A 189 1.78 6.62 -36.95
CA ASP A 189 1.11 5.42 -37.48
C ASP A 189 -0.36 5.38 -37.00
N GLN A 190 -1.29 5.03 -37.90
CA GLN A 190 -2.69 4.82 -37.55
C GLN A 190 -2.90 3.42 -36.97
N VAL A 191 -2.97 3.33 -35.64
CA VAL A 191 -3.02 2.05 -34.90
C VAL A 191 -4.28 1.83 -34.07
N GLY A 192 -5.31 2.67 -34.24
CA GLY A 192 -6.64 2.44 -33.64
C GLY A 192 -6.92 3.12 -32.29
N PHE A 193 -6.07 4.05 -31.83
CA PHE A 193 -6.39 4.85 -30.64
C PHE A 193 -7.45 5.94 -30.88
N ASP A 194 -7.72 6.31 -32.14
CA ASP A 194 -8.62 7.40 -32.54
C ASP A 194 -8.36 8.74 -31.80
N LEU A 195 -7.09 8.97 -31.42
CA LEU A 195 -6.62 10.16 -30.72
C LEU A 195 -5.38 10.76 -31.39
N PRO A 196 -5.17 12.09 -31.31
CA PRO A 196 -4.03 12.76 -31.94
C PRO A 196 -2.74 12.55 -31.11
N LEU A 197 -2.10 11.39 -31.25
CA LEU A 197 -0.92 11.00 -30.46
C LEU A 197 0.44 11.31 -31.11
N MET A 198 0.45 11.67 -32.39
CA MET A 198 1.68 11.99 -33.12
C MET A 198 2.45 13.10 -32.40
N GLY A 199 3.72 12.85 -32.08
CA GLY A 199 4.59 13.80 -31.38
C GLY A 199 4.27 14.02 -29.89
N ARG A 200 3.33 13.29 -29.29
CA ARG A 200 2.85 13.56 -27.91
C ARG A 200 3.42 12.67 -26.80
N VAL A 201 4.23 11.67 -27.15
CA VAL A 201 4.69 10.64 -26.20
C VAL A 201 6.17 10.82 -25.91
N ASP A 202 6.50 11.12 -24.65
CA ASP A 202 7.88 11.06 -24.18
C ASP A 202 8.15 9.70 -23.52
N LEU A 203 8.65 8.76 -24.32
CA LEU A 203 8.95 7.39 -23.89
C LEU A 203 10.19 7.30 -22.99
N ALA A 204 10.97 8.38 -22.85
CA ALA A 204 12.07 8.42 -21.88
C ALA A 204 11.59 8.72 -20.45
N ARG A 205 10.35 9.22 -20.29
CA ARG A 205 9.72 9.49 -19.00
C ARG A 205 8.44 8.66 -18.83
N LEU A 206 8.63 7.35 -18.69
CA LEU A 206 7.56 6.41 -18.35
C LEU A 206 7.54 6.11 -16.85
N ALA A 207 6.35 6.10 -16.25
CA ALA A 207 6.13 5.53 -14.92
C ALA A 207 5.08 4.41 -15.00
N MET A 208 5.08 3.53 -14.00
CA MET A 208 4.02 2.53 -13.86
C MET A 208 3.34 2.66 -12.50
N VAL A 209 2.01 2.66 -12.51
CA VAL A 209 1.17 2.46 -11.35
C VAL A 209 0.59 1.06 -11.47
N GLY A 210 0.63 0.24 -10.42
CA GLY A 210 0.05 -1.09 -10.49
C GLY A 210 -0.62 -1.49 -9.18
N HIS A 211 -1.83 -2.04 -9.27
CA HIS A 211 -2.60 -2.52 -8.12
C HIS A 211 -2.62 -4.04 -8.04
N SER A 212 -2.48 -4.63 -6.85
CA SER A 212 -2.57 -6.09 -6.65
C SER A 212 -1.58 -6.84 -7.55
N MET A 213 -2.03 -7.84 -8.32
CA MET A 213 -1.20 -8.52 -9.32
C MET A 213 -0.65 -7.58 -10.42
N GLY A 214 -1.37 -6.50 -10.75
CA GLY A 214 -0.87 -5.45 -11.64
C GLY A 214 0.34 -4.70 -11.07
N GLY A 215 0.44 -4.58 -9.74
CA GLY A 215 1.62 -4.05 -9.04
C GLY A 215 2.84 -4.96 -9.18
N GLY A 216 2.64 -6.27 -9.04
CA GLY A 216 3.68 -7.27 -9.32
C GLY A 216 4.13 -7.25 -10.79
N ALA A 217 3.16 -7.13 -11.72
CA ALA A 217 3.45 -7.00 -13.15
C ALA A 217 4.23 -5.72 -13.48
N ALA A 218 3.92 -4.58 -12.84
CA ALA A 218 4.67 -3.33 -12.97
C ALA A 218 6.13 -3.50 -12.55
N ALA A 219 6.36 -4.05 -11.36
CA ALA A 219 7.70 -4.29 -10.83
C ALA A 219 8.51 -5.23 -11.76
N LEU A 220 7.93 -6.35 -12.18
CA LEU A 220 8.58 -7.30 -13.08
C LEU A 220 8.86 -6.69 -14.45
N SER A 221 7.92 -5.93 -15.01
CA SER A 221 8.08 -5.27 -16.31
C SER A 221 9.24 -4.27 -16.29
N ALA A 222 9.35 -3.49 -15.21
CA ALA A 222 10.44 -2.55 -15.03
C ALA A 222 11.80 -3.25 -14.84
N ILE A 223 11.87 -4.37 -14.10
CA ILE A 223 13.09 -5.20 -13.98
C ILE A 223 13.55 -5.71 -15.34
N ARG A 224 12.65 -6.31 -16.13
CA ARG A 224 12.99 -6.87 -17.45
C ARG A 224 13.54 -5.81 -18.41
N ARG A 225 13.12 -4.55 -18.24
CA ARG A 225 13.55 -3.43 -19.08
C ARG A 225 14.84 -2.78 -18.63
N ALA A 226 15.20 -2.89 -17.35
CA ALA A 226 16.39 -2.22 -16.79
C ALA A 226 17.70 -2.59 -17.53
N THR A 227 17.75 -3.76 -18.16
CA THR A 227 18.90 -4.23 -18.95
C THR A 227 18.59 -4.43 -20.45
N ALA A 228 17.38 -4.09 -20.92
CA ALA A 228 16.93 -4.37 -22.29
C ALA A 228 17.04 -3.12 -23.20
N ALA A 229 18.28 -2.71 -23.50
CA ALA A 229 18.55 -1.49 -24.28
C ALA A 229 17.85 -1.45 -25.66
N GLU A 230 17.78 -2.58 -26.36
CA GLU A 230 17.10 -2.67 -27.66
C GLU A 230 15.58 -2.47 -27.53
N ALA A 231 14.95 -3.07 -26.53
CA ALA A 231 13.52 -2.88 -26.23
C ALA A 231 13.22 -1.42 -25.83
N ILE A 232 14.11 -0.80 -25.06
CA ILE A 232 14.03 0.63 -24.72
C ILE A 232 14.07 1.47 -26.00
N ALA A 233 15.03 1.21 -26.89
CA ALA A 233 15.20 1.95 -28.14
C ALA A 233 14.00 1.82 -29.09
N THR A 234 13.23 0.74 -29.02
CA THR A 234 12.00 0.55 -29.82
C THR A 234 10.74 1.15 -29.17
N GLY A 235 10.87 1.76 -28.00
CA GLY A 235 9.80 2.50 -27.33
C GLY A 235 9.15 1.80 -26.14
N LEU A 236 9.79 0.77 -25.58
CA LEU A 236 9.25 0.04 -24.42
C LEU A 236 9.74 0.57 -23.07
N GLY A 237 10.59 1.58 -23.01
CA GLY A 237 11.18 2.04 -21.75
C GLY A 237 12.20 3.16 -21.94
N PRO A 238 13.00 3.50 -20.90
CA PRO A 238 13.02 2.87 -19.58
C PRO A 238 11.80 3.23 -18.72
N ILE A 239 11.51 2.42 -17.70
CA ILE A 239 10.57 2.80 -16.64
C ILE A 239 11.36 3.59 -15.59
N ALA A 240 10.97 4.84 -15.35
CA ALA A 240 11.70 5.79 -14.51
C ALA A 240 11.15 5.87 -13.07
N ALA A 241 9.94 5.38 -12.81
CA ALA A 241 9.32 5.37 -11.47
C ALA A 241 8.22 4.31 -11.34
N LEU A 242 8.00 3.87 -10.10
CA LEU A 242 6.97 2.89 -9.75
C LEU A 242 6.08 3.38 -8.58
N VAL A 243 4.76 3.24 -8.75
CA VAL A 243 3.76 3.38 -7.68
C VAL A 243 3.02 2.06 -7.56
N LEU A 244 3.37 1.26 -6.56
CA LEU A 244 2.84 -0.07 -6.38
C LEU A 244 1.82 -0.06 -5.25
N VAL A 245 0.57 -0.42 -5.53
CA VAL A 245 -0.56 -0.37 -4.60
C VAL A 245 -1.00 -1.79 -4.24
N SER A 246 -0.79 -2.18 -2.98
CA SER A 246 -0.95 -3.55 -2.50
C SER A 246 -0.37 -4.60 -3.49
N PRO A 247 0.88 -4.45 -3.96
CA PRO A 247 1.42 -5.33 -5.01
C PRO A 247 1.53 -6.78 -4.54
N THR A 248 1.22 -7.72 -5.41
CA THR A 248 1.49 -9.14 -5.18
C THR A 248 1.91 -9.84 -6.46
N ARG A 249 2.63 -10.95 -6.32
CA ARG A 249 2.78 -11.95 -7.37
C ARG A 249 2.18 -13.32 -6.99
N SER A 250 1.54 -13.38 -5.81
CA SER A 250 0.92 -14.58 -5.24
C SER A 250 1.87 -15.79 -5.13
N TYR A 251 3.18 -15.57 -5.02
CA TYR A 251 4.14 -16.61 -4.67
C TYR A 251 4.42 -16.60 -3.16
N PRO A 252 4.59 -17.75 -2.50
CA PRO A 252 5.07 -17.76 -1.13
C PRO A 252 6.44 -17.07 -1.03
N MET A 253 6.56 -16.03 -0.20
CA MET A 253 7.79 -15.22 -0.06
C MET A 253 9.03 -16.08 0.21
N ALA A 254 8.88 -17.10 1.08
CA ALA A 254 9.97 -18.01 1.44
C ALA A 254 10.47 -18.87 0.27
N GLN A 255 9.62 -19.13 -0.73
CA GLN A 255 9.94 -19.99 -1.88
C GLN A 255 10.44 -19.17 -3.07
N ARG A 256 9.97 -17.94 -3.24
CA ARG A 256 10.29 -17.04 -4.37
C ARG A 256 10.63 -15.62 -3.91
N PRO A 257 11.70 -15.41 -3.11
CA PRO A 257 12.10 -14.07 -2.68
C PRO A 257 12.55 -13.20 -3.87
N ASP A 258 13.10 -13.82 -4.92
CA ASP A 258 13.44 -13.17 -6.19
C ASP A 258 12.23 -12.47 -6.83
N ALA A 259 11.03 -12.97 -6.57
CA ALA A 259 9.82 -12.43 -7.17
C ALA A 259 9.45 -11.04 -6.67
N TYR A 260 9.99 -10.64 -5.52
CA TYR A 260 9.68 -9.40 -4.81
C TYR A 260 10.78 -8.34 -4.94
N GLN A 261 11.73 -8.54 -5.87
CA GLN A 261 12.75 -7.53 -6.16
C GLN A 261 12.15 -6.29 -6.80
N LEU A 262 12.84 -5.15 -6.67
CA LEU A 262 12.53 -3.91 -7.37
C LEU A 262 13.71 -3.49 -8.28
N PRO A 263 13.46 -2.85 -9.44
CA PRO A 263 14.54 -2.23 -10.24
C PRO A 263 15.04 -0.97 -9.54
N ASP A 264 16.27 -0.50 -9.81
CA ASP A 264 16.86 0.70 -9.17
C ASP A 264 16.28 2.01 -9.72
N VAL A 265 14.99 2.24 -9.45
CA VAL A 265 14.22 3.45 -9.77
C VAL A 265 13.46 3.92 -8.53
N PRO A 266 13.16 5.22 -8.38
CA PRO A 266 12.32 5.71 -7.30
C PRO A 266 11.00 4.94 -7.25
N THR A 267 10.66 4.40 -6.08
CA THR A 267 9.48 3.54 -5.91
C THR A 267 8.73 3.87 -4.64
N VAL A 268 7.40 3.88 -4.70
CA VAL A 268 6.55 3.76 -3.50
C VAL A 268 5.83 2.42 -3.54
N VAL A 269 5.79 1.73 -2.40
CA VAL A 269 5.02 0.52 -2.16
C VAL A 269 3.98 0.86 -1.09
N MET A 270 2.72 0.97 -1.50
CA MET A 270 1.59 1.22 -0.63
C MET A 270 0.93 -0.09 -0.23
N ALA A 271 0.51 -0.21 1.02
CA ALA A 271 -0.34 -1.29 1.51
C ALA A 271 -1.50 -0.73 2.33
N GLY A 272 -2.65 -1.41 2.31
CA GLY A 272 -3.78 -1.12 3.19
C GLY A 272 -3.69 -1.88 4.51
N GLY A 273 -3.94 -1.22 5.63
CA GLY A 273 -4.03 -1.87 6.95
C GLY A 273 -5.33 -2.66 7.16
N CYS A 274 -6.34 -2.41 6.32
CA CYS A 274 -7.60 -3.15 6.26
C CYS A 274 -7.73 -3.99 4.99
N ASP A 275 -6.62 -4.24 4.30
CA ASP A 275 -6.54 -5.09 3.11
C ASP A 275 -6.83 -6.55 3.49
N ARG A 276 -7.84 -7.16 2.85
CA ARG A 276 -8.27 -8.54 3.11
C ARG A 276 -7.86 -9.54 2.04
N ASP A 277 -7.21 -9.08 0.97
CA ASP A 277 -6.63 -9.97 -0.04
C ASP A 277 -5.17 -10.30 0.33
N ILE A 278 -4.46 -9.30 0.88
CA ILE A 278 -3.05 -9.36 1.28
C ILE A 278 -2.93 -8.91 2.74
N PHE A 279 -3.66 -9.59 3.61
CA PHE A 279 -3.78 -9.28 5.04
C PHE A 279 -2.48 -9.48 5.84
N ASP A 280 -1.53 -10.26 5.32
CA ASP A 280 -0.23 -10.53 5.95
C ASP A 280 0.81 -9.42 5.67
N LEU A 281 0.38 -8.33 5.04
CA LEU A 281 1.20 -7.21 4.60
C LEU A 281 2.32 -7.59 3.61
N SER A 282 2.33 -8.79 3.01
CA SER A 282 3.40 -9.28 2.12
C SER A 282 3.71 -8.35 0.93
N SER A 283 2.80 -7.44 0.58
CA SER A 283 3.07 -6.28 -0.28
C SER A 283 4.31 -5.47 0.13
N LEU A 284 4.55 -5.30 1.44
CA LEU A 284 5.69 -4.54 1.96
C LEU A 284 7.00 -5.31 1.93
N TYR A 285 6.99 -6.61 1.60
CA TYR A 285 8.21 -7.41 1.43
C TYR A 285 9.07 -6.92 0.25
N TYR A 286 8.46 -6.27 -0.77
CA TYR A 286 9.20 -5.56 -1.82
C TYR A 286 10.17 -4.52 -1.25
N VAL A 287 9.80 -3.87 -0.14
CA VAL A 287 10.63 -2.84 0.52
C VAL A 287 11.80 -3.49 1.27
N GLU A 288 11.59 -4.65 1.88
CA GLU A 288 12.67 -5.43 2.50
C GLU A 288 13.67 -5.92 1.46
N MET A 289 13.18 -6.43 0.33
CA MET A 289 14.05 -6.83 -0.79
C MET A 289 14.84 -5.64 -1.32
N ALA A 290 14.20 -4.48 -1.51
CA ALA A 290 14.87 -3.27 -1.95
C ALA A 290 15.95 -2.77 -0.97
N ARG A 291 15.75 -2.97 0.33
CA ARG A 291 16.76 -2.62 1.34
C ARG A 291 18.05 -3.42 1.17
N GLN A 292 17.95 -4.68 0.75
CA GLN A 292 19.12 -5.55 0.51
C GLN A 292 19.81 -5.31 -0.85
N GLN A 293 19.17 -4.58 -1.75
CA GLN A 293 19.72 -4.26 -3.07
C GLN A 293 20.73 -3.08 -3.00
N PRO A 294 21.76 -3.04 -3.87
CA PRO A 294 22.70 -1.92 -3.97
C PRO A 294 22.09 -0.75 -4.75
N ARG A 295 21.11 -0.07 -4.14
CA ARG A 295 20.30 0.96 -4.81
C ARG A 295 20.89 2.36 -4.73
N THR A 296 20.70 3.12 -5.80
CA THR A 296 21.00 4.55 -5.89
C THR A 296 19.75 5.43 -5.73
N THR A 297 18.56 4.82 -5.79
CA THR A 297 17.27 5.51 -5.74
C THR A 297 16.47 5.15 -4.47
N PRO A 298 15.63 6.06 -3.96
CA PRO A 298 14.86 5.80 -2.75
C PRO A 298 13.68 4.86 -2.98
N VAL A 299 13.31 4.09 -1.95
CA VAL A 299 12.05 3.33 -1.89
C VAL A 299 11.30 3.70 -0.63
N LEU A 300 10.02 4.07 -0.74
CA LEU A 300 9.14 4.29 0.40
C LEU A 300 8.16 3.12 0.54
N GLY A 301 8.15 2.45 1.68
CA GLY A 301 7.02 1.64 2.12
C GLY A 301 6.01 2.52 2.86
N LEU A 302 4.75 2.47 2.47
CA LEU A 302 3.67 3.30 2.99
C LEU A 302 2.50 2.41 3.37
N LEU A 303 2.14 2.38 4.66
CA LEU A 303 0.95 1.70 5.16
C LEU A 303 -0.14 2.73 5.44
N LEU A 304 -1.29 2.58 4.78
CA LEU A 304 -2.53 3.33 5.04
C LEU A 304 -3.41 2.51 5.98
N PRO A 305 -3.45 2.80 7.29
CA PRO A 305 -4.09 1.91 8.27
C PRO A 305 -5.56 1.60 7.97
N GLY A 306 -6.30 2.57 7.43
CA GLY A 306 -7.72 2.41 7.12
C GLY A 306 -8.07 2.00 5.69
N ALA A 307 -7.08 1.84 4.81
CA ALA A 307 -7.34 1.46 3.42
C ALA A 307 -7.59 -0.04 3.32
N ASN A 308 -8.56 -0.43 2.48
CA ASN A 308 -8.82 -1.84 2.15
C ASN A 308 -8.20 -2.19 0.78
N HIS A 309 -8.35 -3.44 0.32
CA HIS A 309 -7.75 -3.86 -0.95
C HIS A 309 -8.48 -3.27 -2.16
N ASN A 310 -9.82 -3.28 -2.12
CA ASN A 310 -10.65 -3.10 -3.30
C ASN A 310 -10.91 -1.64 -3.68
N PHE A 311 -10.93 -0.72 -2.71
CA PHE A 311 -11.37 0.66 -2.94
C PHE A 311 -10.41 1.49 -3.80
N PHE A 312 -9.23 0.98 -4.15
CA PHE A 312 -8.37 1.62 -5.16
C PHE A 312 -8.93 1.48 -6.58
N ASN A 313 -9.78 0.47 -6.84
CA ASN A 313 -10.36 0.21 -8.15
C ASN A 313 -11.88 0.43 -8.11
N ALA A 314 -12.37 1.47 -8.81
CA ALA A 314 -13.78 1.82 -8.83
C ALA A 314 -14.67 0.79 -9.55
N ALA A 315 -14.10 -0.12 -10.34
CA ALA A 315 -14.81 -1.23 -10.97
C ALA A 315 -14.98 -2.44 -10.04
N VAL A 316 -14.42 -2.40 -8.83
CA VAL A 316 -14.59 -3.44 -7.81
C VAL A 316 -15.50 -2.90 -6.72
N ALA A 317 -16.80 -3.18 -6.81
CA ALA A 317 -17.80 -2.62 -5.90
C ALA A 317 -17.68 -3.10 -4.45
N GLU A 318 -17.26 -4.36 -4.27
CA GLU A 318 -17.17 -5.04 -2.99
C GLU A 318 -16.22 -4.32 -2.02
N ASP A 319 -16.69 -4.06 -0.80
CA ASP A 319 -15.81 -3.80 0.34
C ASP A 319 -15.33 -5.16 0.88
N ASP A 320 -14.05 -5.46 0.68
CA ASP A 320 -13.41 -6.72 1.08
C ASP A 320 -13.44 -6.96 2.59
N TYR A 321 -13.80 -5.94 3.38
CA TYR A 321 -14.24 -6.10 4.76
C TYR A 321 -15.28 -7.22 4.89
N TYR A 322 -16.38 -7.21 4.13
CA TYR A 322 -17.52 -8.12 4.35
C TYR A 322 -17.32 -9.58 3.91
N ARG A 323 -16.11 -9.97 3.48
CA ARG A 323 -15.82 -11.35 3.02
C ARG A 323 -15.83 -12.40 4.12
N GLN A 324 -15.64 -12.01 5.38
CA GLN A 324 -15.66 -12.91 6.53
C GLN A 324 -16.48 -12.29 7.67
N PRO A 325 -17.08 -13.06 8.59
CA PRO A 325 -17.66 -12.51 9.82
C PRO A 325 -16.56 -12.20 10.86
N ASP A 326 -16.78 -11.24 11.77
CA ASP A 326 -15.96 -10.92 12.97
C ASP A 326 -14.68 -10.09 12.81
N HIS A 327 -14.82 -8.78 12.58
CA HIS A 327 -13.70 -7.88 12.25
C HIS A 327 -13.08 -7.14 13.44
N GLY A 328 -11.79 -6.78 13.29
CA GLY A 328 -11.13 -5.79 14.15
C GLY A 328 -11.80 -4.41 14.08
N SER A 329 -11.79 -3.66 15.20
CA SER A 329 -12.59 -2.44 15.33
C SER A 329 -12.15 -1.33 14.37
N LEU A 330 -10.85 -1.26 14.06
CA LEU A 330 -10.27 -0.30 13.11
C LEU A 330 -10.86 -0.40 11.71
N CYS A 331 -11.17 -1.62 11.25
CA CYS A 331 -11.58 -1.85 9.87
C CYS A 331 -13.10 -1.84 9.69
N ASP A 332 -13.85 -1.78 10.79
CA ASP A 332 -15.31 -1.70 10.76
C ASP A 332 -15.78 -0.32 10.27
N PRO A 333 -16.40 -0.22 9.08
CA PRO A 333 -16.84 1.05 8.52
C PRO A 333 -17.95 1.72 9.34
N GLN A 334 -18.61 1.00 10.24
CA GLN A 334 -19.65 1.53 11.12
C GLN A 334 -19.09 2.02 12.46
N ARG A 335 -17.87 1.64 12.84
CA ARG A 335 -17.30 1.92 14.17
C ARG A 335 -16.03 2.76 14.13
N SER A 336 -15.26 2.67 13.05
CA SER A 336 -13.97 3.36 12.94
C SER A 336 -14.04 4.55 12.02
N ARG A 337 -13.63 5.71 12.54
CA ARG A 337 -13.40 6.92 11.73
C ARG A 337 -12.08 6.87 10.97
N ASP A 338 -11.18 6.00 11.38
CA ASP A 338 -9.88 5.78 10.73
C ASP A 338 -10.03 4.89 9.48
N ARG A 339 -11.16 4.16 9.32
CA ARG A 339 -11.48 3.39 8.12
C ARG A 339 -11.72 4.34 6.95
N LEU A 340 -10.96 4.17 5.85
CA LEU A 340 -11.09 5.04 4.69
C LEU A 340 -12.33 4.69 3.86
N SER A 341 -13.08 5.72 3.46
CA SER A 341 -14.08 5.57 2.41
C SER A 341 -13.41 5.34 1.05
N ARG A 342 -14.17 4.81 0.09
CA ARG A 342 -13.73 4.69 -1.30
C ARG A 342 -13.18 5.99 -1.85
N VAL A 343 -13.97 7.06 -1.75
CA VAL A 343 -13.59 8.40 -2.23
C VAL A 343 -12.30 8.89 -1.57
N ALA A 344 -12.10 8.66 -0.27
CA ALA A 344 -10.87 9.05 0.41
C ALA A 344 -9.65 8.29 -0.11
N GLN A 345 -9.79 6.98 -0.35
CA GLN A 345 -8.73 6.11 -0.86
C GLN A 345 -8.36 6.44 -2.33
N GLU A 346 -9.36 6.66 -3.18
CA GLU A 346 -9.18 7.09 -4.58
C GLU A 346 -8.53 8.49 -4.65
N ASN A 347 -9.02 9.45 -3.86
CA ASN A 347 -8.42 10.78 -3.78
C ASN A 347 -6.97 10.74 -3.29
N PHE A 348 -6.68 9.93 -2.28
CA PHE A 348 -5.32 9.76 -1.78
C PHE A 348 -4.40 9.22 -2.88
N LEU A 349 -4.80 8.14 -3.58
CA LEU A 349 -3.97 7.57 -4.65
C LEU A 349 -3.74 8.58 -5.78
N ALA A 350 -4.77 9.31 -6.19
CA ALA A 350 -4.66 10.33 -7.24
C ALA A 350 -3.71 11.48 -6.84
N GLN A 351 -3.87 12.04 -5.64
CA GLN A 351 -3.04 13.14 -5.16
C GLN A 351 -1.60 12.69 -4.90
N TYR A 352 -1.42 11.52 -4.28
CA TYR A 352 -0.09 10.99 -4.00
C TYR A 352 0.67 10.68 -5.28
N THR A 353 0.03 10.03 -6.26
CA THR A 353 0.69 9.68 -7.53
C THR A 353 1.16 10.95 -8.25
N GLN A 354 0.33 12.00 -8.30
CA GLN A 354 0.73 13.29 -8.88
C GLN A 354 1.90 13.93 -8.14
N ALA A 355 1.86 13.96 -6.81
CA ALA A 355 2.94 14.51 -5.98
C ALA A 355 4.25 13.73 -6.17
N PHE A 356 4.17 12.40 -6.16
CA PHE A 356 5.31 11.52 -6.35
C PHE A 356 5.96 11.69 -7.72
N LEU A 357 5.17 11.66 -8.80
CA LEU A 357 5.70 11.82 -10.16
C LEU A 357 6.29 13.21 -10.38
N ARG A 358 5.67 14.26 -9.82
CA ARG A 358 6.26 15.60 -9.80
C ARG A 358 7.61 15.61 -9.08
N THR A 359 7.71 14.96 -7.92
CA THR A 359 8.96 14.84 -7.16
C THR A 359 10.03 14.06 -7.93
N VAL A 360 9.68 13.01 -8.68
CA VAL A 360 10.65 12.23 -9.46
C VAL A 360 11.16 12.97 -10.68
N TRP A 361 10.26 13.65 -11.43
CA TRP A 361 10.60 14.24 -12.73
C TRP A 361 11.01 15.72 -12.66
N SER A 362 11.01 16.33 -11.48
CA SER A 362 11.55 17.68 -11.25
C SER A 362 12.78 17.63 -10.36
N ALA A 363 13.57 18.71 -10.34
CA ALA A 363 14.58 18.91 -9.30
C ALA A 363 13.87 19.15 -7.96
N ALA A 364 13.51 18.06 -7.28
CA ALA A 364 12.72 18.13 -6.05
C ALA A 364 13.50 18.82 -4.93
N GLY A 365 12.97 19.95 -4.48
CA GLY A 365 13.38 20.54 -3.21
C GLY A 365 12.82 19.78 -2.00
N ASP A 366 13.28 20.16 -0.81
CA ASP A 366 12.89 19.51 0.45
C ASP A 366 11.38 19.45 0.69
N ALA A 367 10.63 20.46 0.24
CA ALA A 367 9.17 20.48 0.38
C ALA A 367 8.50 19.36 -0.43
N ALA A 368 8.96 19.12 -1.65
CA ALA A 368 8.40 18.08 -2.52
C ALA A 368 8.74 16.67 -2.01
N LEU A 369 9.96 16.46 -1.49
CA LEU A 369 10.33 15.22 -0.82
C LEU A 369 9.51 14.98 0.46
N ALA A 370 9.23 16.03 1.24
CA ALA A 370 8.45 15.93 2.46
C ALA A 370 6.97 15.62 2.19
N GLU A 371 6.39 16.20 1.14
CA GLU A 371 5.01 15.95 0.70
C GLU A 371 4.72 14.48 0.41
N VAL A 372 5.75 13.73 -0.02
CA VAL A 372 5.66 12.29 -0.33
C VAL A 372 6.39 11.42 0.68
N GLY A 373 6.75 11.94 1.85
CA GLY A 373 7.37 11.16 2.93
C GLY A 373 8.82 10.70 2.67
N MET A 374 9.46 11.19 1.60
CA MET A 374 10.82 10.82 1.18
C MET A 374 11.90 11.81 1.65
N ALA A 375 11.61 12.77 2.53
CA ALA A 375 12.60 13.69 3.09
C ALA A 375 13.33 13.07 4.30
N PRO A 376 14.58 12.56 4.17
CA PRO A 376 15.25 11.82 5.24
C PRO A 376 15.74 12.72 6.39
N HIS A 377 15.77 14.04 6.21
CA HIS A 377 16.14 14.99 7.26
C HIS A 377 14.96 15.34 8.20
N ARG A 378 13.74 14.89 7.89
CA ARG A 378 12.53 15.13 8.70
C ARG A 378 12.13 13.89 9.48
N ALA A 379 11.45 14.09 10.60
CA ALA A 379 10.74 13.02 11.29
C ALA A 379 9.80 12.28 10.31
N ALA A 380 9.60 10.98 10.52
CA ALA A 380 8.64 10.21 9.73
C ALA A 380 7.25 10.84 9.83
N PRO A 381 6.53 11.03 8.71
CA PRO A 381 5.25 11.73 8.70
C PRO A 381 4.20 10.95 9.49
N ARG A 382 3.39 11.67 10.29
CA ARG A 382 2.15 11.14 10.88
C ARG A 382 1.06 10.98 9.84
N GLU A 383 1.03 11.91 8.90
CA GLU A 383 0.03 12.00 7.85
C GLU A 383 0.69 12.42 6.54
N LEU A 384 0.12 11.94 5.43
CA LEU A 384 0.40 12.44 4.08
C LEU A 384 -0.94 12.75 3.43
N LEU A 385 -1.07 13.91 2.80
CA LEU A 385 -2.28 14.32 2.07
C LEU A 385 -3.57 14.16 2.91
N GLY A 386 -3.48 14.48 4.21
CA GLY A 386 -4.59 14.42 5.16
C GLY A 386 -4.97 13.01 5.63
N GLN A 387 -4.19 11.99 5.30
CA GLN A 387 -4.43 10.61 5.75
C GLN A 387 -3.33 10.11 6.70
N PRO A 388 -3.67 9.45 7.82
CA PRO A 388 -2.70 8.80 8.69
C PRO A 388 -1.87 7.76 7.93
N VAL A 389 -0.55 7.74 8.15
CA VAL A 389 0.36 6.77 7.53
C VAL A 389 1.34 6.21 8.54
N LEU A 390 1.85 5.01 8.25
CA LEU A 390 3.14 4.57 8.75
C LEU A 390 4.07 4.40 7.56
N THR A 391 5.31 4.87 7.68
CA THR A 391 6.27 4.85 6.59
C THR A 391 7.53 4.12 6.96
N THR A 392 8.18 3.50 5.97
CA THR A 392 9.60 3.16 6.04
C THR A 392 10.32 3.68 4.81
N LEU A 393 11.49 4.26 5.00
CA LEU A 393 12.30 4.79 3.90
C LEU A 393 13.54 3.91 3.72
N VAL A 394 13.75 3.45 2.50
CA VAL A 394 15.02 2.90 2.05
C VAL A 394 15.75 4.03 1.34
N SER A 395 16.72 4.63 2.04
CA SER A 395 17.60 5.65 1.43
C SER A 395 18.60 4.99 0.47
N PRO A 396 19.09 5.72 -0.55
CA PRO A 396 20.20 5.27 -1.39
C PRO A 396 21.37 4.75 -0.57
N LYS A 397 22.09 3.74 -1.07
CA LYS A 397 23.17 3.07 -0.33
C LYS A 397 24.25 4.03 0.15
N THR A 398 24.57 5.07 -0.61
CA THR A 398 25.56 6.10 -0.26
C THR A 398 25.07 7.11 0.78
N GLN A 399 23.77 7.14 1.04
CA GLN A 399 23.09 8.01 2.00
C GLN A 399 22.60 7.25 3.24
N ARG A 400 23.08 6.02 3.46
CA ARG A 400 22.78 5.24 4.67
C ARG A 400 24.02 4.60 5.27
N TYR A 401 24.05 4.47 6.59
CA TYR A 401 25.01 3.67 7.34
C TYR A 401 24.27 2.80 8.34
N THR A 402 24.40 1.48 8.22
CA THR A 402 23.72 0.53 9.09
C THR A 402 24.48 0.38 10.40
N VAL A 403 23.82 0.74 11.51
CA VAL A 403 24.34 0.59 12.88
C VAL A 403 23.98 -0.78 13.44
N PHE A 404 22.74 -1.24 13.19
CA PHE A 404 22.22 -2.48 13.74
C PHE A 404 21.22 -3.12 12.78
N GLN A 405 21.24 -4.46 12.70
CA GLN A 405 20.20 -5.28 12.08
C GLN A 405 19.96 -6.53 12.94
N ALA A 406 18.69 -6.89 13.13
CA ALA A 406 18.31 -8.01 14.00
C ALA A 406 18.94 -9.35 13.57
N GLU A 407 18.99 -9.64 12.27
CA GLU A 407 19.48 -10.92 11.72
C GLU A 407 20.99 -11.15 11.92
N ASN A 408 21.75 -10.07 12.09
CA ASN A 408 23.22 -10.10 12.21
C ASN A 408 23.68 -9.78 13.65
N ALA A 409 22.78 -9.82 14.64
CA ALA A 409 23.08 -9.36 15.99
C ALA A 409 23.82 -10.41 16.84
N PRO A 410 25.13 -10.17 17.13
CA PRO A 410 25.61 -10.34 18.50
C PRO A 410 26.47 -9.17 19.03
N ALA A 411 26.43 -7.97 18.45
CA ALA A 411 27.27 -6.83 18.89
C ALA A 411 26.63 -5.90 19.95
N ALA A 412 25.32 -6.01 20.20
CA ALA A 412 24.65 -5.16 21.18
C ALA A 412 24.93 -5.61 22.63
N ARG A 413 25.17 -4.66 23.53
CA ARG A 413 25.28 -4.87 24.97
C ARG A 413 23.91 -4.61 25.62
N LEU A 414 23.47 -5.54 26.44
CA LEU A 414 22.18 -5.50 27.13
C LEU A 414 22.43 -5.37 28.63
N THR A 415 21.60 -4.60 29.32
CA THR A 415 21.52 -4.66 30.78
C THR A 415 20.95 -6.02 31.24
N PRO A 416 21.27 -6.50 32.45
CA PRO A 416 20.92 -7.86 32.88
C PRO A 416 19.42 -8.20 32.87
N GLY A 417 18.52 -7.24 33.04
CA GLY A 417 17.07 -7.48 33.05
C GLY A 417 16.39 -7.35 31.68
N LEU A 418 17.11 -6.92 30.63
CA LEU A 418 16.59 -6.81 29.28
C LEU A 418 16.66 -8.16 28.56
N LYS A 419 15.50 -8.78 28.35
CA LYS A 419 15.36 -10.02 27.57
C LYS A 419 15.36 -9.66 26.08
N ALA A 420 16.19 -10.34 25.28
CA ALA A 420 16.26 -10.15 23.84
C ALA A 420 16.10 -11.50 23.12
N THR A 421 15.09 -11.60 22.24
CA THR A 421 14.78 -12.81 21.48
C THR A 421 14.74 -12.49 19.99
N LEU A 422 15.57 -13.16 19.18
CA LEU A 422 15.52 -13.03 17.74
C LEU A 422 14.32 -13.81 17.18
N CYS A 423 13.46 -13.11 16.46
CA CYS A 423 12.48 -13.73 15.59
C CYS A 423 13.02 -13.80 14.16
N LYS A 424 13.19 -15.01 13.64
CA LYS A 424 13.65 -15.22 12.26
C LYS A 424 12.58 -14.74 11.27
N PRO A 425 12.97 -14.16 10.12
CA PRO A 425 12.01 -13.71 9.13
C PRO A 425 11.18 -14.90 8.64
N LEU A 426 9.91 -14.65 8.31
CA LEU A 426 8.97 -15.64 7.79
C LEU A 426 8.73 -16.84 8.72
N THR A 427 9.02 -16.68 10.01
CA THR A 427 8.68 -17.63 11.09
C THR A 427 7.83 -16.90 12.12
N ASP A 428 7.14 -17.60 13.02
CA ASP A 428 6.38 -16.91 14.06
C ASP A 428 7.26 -16.40 15.20
N CYS A 429 7.08 -15.13 15.60
CA CYS A 429 7.73 -14.51 16.77
C CYS A 429 7.25 -15.06 18.14
N GLN A 430 6.12 -15.78 18.17
CA GLN A 430 5.45 -16.33 19.37
C GLN A 430 4.61 -17.54 18.95
N PRO A 431 4.24 -18.48 19.84
CA PRO A 431 3.30 -19.54 19.49
C PRO A 431 1.94 -18.94 19.13
N SER A 432 1.63 -18.86 17.83
CA SER A 432 0.33 -18.42 17.30
C SER A 432 -0.46 -19.60 16.75
N LEU A 433 -1.78 -19.53 16.81
CA LEU A 433 -2.66 -20.56 16.23
C LEU A 433 -2.73 -20.49 14.69
N ARG A 434 -2.32 -19.36 14.09
CA ARG A 434 -2.16 -19.15 12.64
C ARG A 434 -1.07 -18.09 12.39
N PRO A 435 -0.02 -18.42 11.61
CA PRO A 435 1.15 -17.56 11.46
C PRO A 435 0.84 -16.29 10.66
N TYR A 436 1.19 -15.13 11.22
CA TYR A 436 1.52 -13.93 10.44
C TYR A 436 3.04 -13.95 10.26
N PRO A 437 3.58 -14.47 9.15
CA PRO A 437 5.01 -14.48 8.95
C PRO A 437 5.51 -13.02 8.95
N HIS A 438 6.25 -12.63 9.99
CA HIS A 438 6.80 -11.29 10.04
C HIS A 438 8.02 -11.20 9.12
N PHE A 439 8.22 -10.01 8.57
CA PHE A 439 9.44 -9.63 7.87
C PHE A 439 9.70 -8.14 8.14
N PRO A 440 10.98 -7.71 8.20
CA PRO A 440 12.20 -8.53 8.20
C PRO A 440 12.39 -9.28 9.53
N ALA A 441 13.59 -9.81 9.79
CA ALA A 441 13.94 -10.32 11.11
C ALA A 441 13.73 -9.25 12.20
N LEU A 442 13.30 -9.67 13.39
CA LEU A 442 13.03 -8.76 14.52
C LEU A 442 13.78 -9.20 15.76
N LEU A 443 14.44 -8.27 16.45
CA LEU A 443 14.91 -8.47 17.81
C LEU A 443 13.81 -8.00 18.77
N THR A 444 13.17 -8.94 19.46
CA THR A 444 12.13 -8.65 20.45
C THR A 444 12.79 -8.37 21.79
N LEU A 445 12.68 -7.13 22.25
CA LEU A 445 13.18 -6.64 23.53
C LEU A 445 12.04 -6.64 24.55
N GLY A 446 12.25 -7.20 25.73
CA GLY A 446 11.26 -7.23 26.80
C GLY A 446 11.88 -6.99 28.17
N TRP A 447 11.21 -6.19 29.00
CA TRP A 447 11.63 -5.89 30.36
C TRP A 447 10.43 -5.92 31.32
N GLU A 448 10.70 -6.28 32.57
CA GLU A 448 9.70 -6.39 33.65
C GLU A 448 9.94 -5.36 34.77
N ALA A 449 11.11 -4.72 34.76
CA ALA A 449 11.47 -3.59 35.61
C ALA A 449 12.32 -2.62 34.79
N ALA A 450 12.30 -1.34 35.17
CA ALA A 450 13.16 -0.30 34.63
C ALA A 450 14.20 0.13 35.70
N PRO A 451 15.37 0.68 35.32
CA PRO A 451 15.79 0.98 33.95
C PRO A 451 16.48 -0.20 33.26
N GLU A 452 16.23 -0.37 31.96
CA GLU A 452 16.95 -1.31 31.11
C GLU A 452 17.46 -0.60 29.84
N SER A 453 18.52 -1.09 29.22
CA SER A 453 19.01 -0.52 27.96
C SER A 453 19.65 -1.53 27.01
N LEU A 454 19.56 -1.20 25.72
CA LEU A 454 20.31 -1.84 24.65
C LEU A 454 21.30 -0.81 24.11
N GLN A 455 22.58 -1.13 24.12
CA GLN A 455 23.65 -0.30 23.57
C GLN A 455 24.32 -1.00 22.38
N VAL A 456 24.39 -0.32 21.24
CA VAL A 456 25.17 -0.76 20.07
C VAL A 456 26.47 0.04 20.05
N PRO A 457 27.63 -0.60 20.35
CA PRO A 457 28.92 0.06 20.26
C PRO A 457 29.32 0.30 18.80
N LEU A 458 30.03 1.40 18.55
CA LEU A 458 30.52 1.84 17.25
C LEU A 458 32.01 2.21 17.35
N GLU A 459 32.75 1.98 16.27
CA GLU A 459 34.18 2.27 16.19
C GLU A 459 34.46 3.69 15.70
N GLY A 460 33.89 4.70 16.36
CA GLY A 460 34.11 6.12 16.02
C GLY A 460 33.57 6.49 14.63
N VAL A 461 32.28 6.23 14.40
CA VAL A 461 31.63 6.47 13.11
C VAL A 461 31.42 7.97 12.88
N ASP A 462 31.83 8.44 11.71
CA ASP A 462 31.48 9.78 11.21
C ASP A 462 30.02 9.80 10.74
N ALA A 463 29.14 10.26 11.63
CA ALA A 463 27.73 10.49 11.40
C ALA A 463 27.42 11.93 10.93
N SER A 464 28.41 12.83 10.89
CA SER A 464 28.21 14.27 10.61
C SER A 464 27.68 14.54 9.20
N ARG A 465 27.91 13.60 8.29
CA ARG A 465 27.42 13.62 6.90
C ARG A 465 25.98 13.12 6.76
N PHE A 466 25.32 12.67 7.82
CA PHE A 466 23.92 12.23 7.77
C PHE A 466 23.02 13.27 8.44
N SER A 467 21.72 13.19 8.17
CA SER A 467 20.73 14.15 8.64
C SER A 467 19.89 13.59 9.77
N SER A 468 19.69 12.27 9.83
CA SER A 468 18.88 11.61 10.85
C SER A 468 19.43 10.26 11.29
N LEU A 469 19.07 9.87 12.50
CA LEU A 469 19.09 8.48 12.98
C LEU A 469 17.69 7.88 12.77
N GLU A 470 17.59 6.77 12.06
CA GLU A 470 16.35 6.04 11.83
C GLU A 470 16.37 4.69 12.56
N LEU A 471 15.33 4.43 13.36
CA LEU A 471 15.07 3.14 13.97
C LEU A 471 13.82 2.54 13.31
N ARG A 472 13.89 1.28 12.89
CA ARG A 472 12.70 0.56 12.42
C ARG A 472 12.17 -0.33 13.53
N LEU A 473 10.99 0.00 14.03
CA LEU A 473 10.43 -0.62 15.22
C LEU A 473 8.93 -0.80 15.13
N ALA A 474 8.42 -1.75 15.91
CA ALA A 474 7.00 -1.96 16.14
C ALA A 474 6.78 -2.30 17.62
N PRO A 475 5.81 -1.68 18.31
CA PRO A 475 5.49 -2.07 19.67
C PRO A 475 4.74 -3.41 19.68
N ASP A 476 4.99 -4.21 20.73
CA ASP A 476 4.10 -5.33 21.01
C ASP A 476 2.75 -4.77 21.47
N ARG A 477 1.65 -5.41 21.05
CA ARG A 477 0.29 -4.99 21.42
C ARG A 477 0.06 -5.01 22.95
N SER A 478 0.70 -5.92 23.66
CA SER A 478 0.55 -6.07 25.12
C SER A 478 1.21 -4.95 25.92
N TRP A 479 2.07 -4.14 25.28
CA TRP A 479 2.77 -3.07 25.98
C TRP A 479 1.81 -1.90 26.25
N ALA A 480 1.51 -1.68 27.52
CA ALA A 480 0.62 -0.62 27.98
C ALA A 480 1.43 0.62 28.41
N TRP A 481 1.03 1.81 27.94
CA TRP A 481 1.62 3.08 28.36
C TRP A 481 0.59 4.23 28.36
N PRO A 482 0.79 5.29 29.18
CA PRO A 482 -0.01 6.50 29.10
C PRO A 482 0.20 7.22 27.75
N GLN A 483 -0.89 7.59 27.08
CA GLN A 483 -0.78 8.36 25.84
C GLN A 483 -0.21 9.76 26.08
N GLY A 484 0.62 10.23 25.15
CA GLY A 484 1.21 11.57 25.18
C GLY A 484 2.52 11.70 25.96
N GLN A 485 2.97 10.66 26.66
CA GLN A 485 4.21 10.68 27.45
C GLN A 485 5.37 9.98 26.73
N PRO A 486 6.64 10.35 27.02
CA PRO A 486 7.80 9.56 26.67
C PRO A 486 7.66 8.10 27.12
N VAL A 487 8.06 7.15 26.29
CA VAL A 487 8.00 5.70 26.61
C VAL A 487 9.37 5.03 26.60
N PHE A 488 10.35 5.61 25.91
CA PHE A 488 11.76 5.27 25.95
C PHE A 488 12.56 6.46 25.44
N ALA A 489 13.88 6.39 25.53
CA ALA A 489 14.78 7.39 24.94
C ALA A 489 15.83 6.76 24.05
N VAL A 490 16.40 7.58 23.16
CA VAL A 490 17.58 7.24 22.35
C VAL A 490 18.73 8.14 22.77
N VAL A 491 19.90 7.55 22.97
CA VAL A 491 21.12 8.24 23.40
C VAL A 491 22.23 8.03 22.37
N LEU A 492 22.89 9.11 21.97
CA LEU A 492 24.15 9.07 21.22
C LEU A 492 25.30 9.43 22.16
N ARG A 493 26.46 8.79 21.96
CA ARG A 493 27.71 9.13 22.64
C ARG A 493 28.84 9.26 21.64
N ASP A 494 29.77 10.19 21.87
CA ASP A 494 30.97 10.38 21.06
C ASP A 494 32.25 9.85 21.74
N GLN A 495 33.37 9.99 21.05
CA GLN A 495 34.69 9.55 21.53
C GLN A 495 35.27 10.47 22.63
N GLN A 496 34.79 11.71 22.73
CA GLN A 496 35.23 12.69 23.71
C GLN A 496 34.44 12.60 25.04
N GLY A 497 33.45 11.70 25.09
CA GLY A 497 32.58 11.49 26.25
C GLY A 497 31.31 12.36 26.24
N GLY A 498 31.09 13.13 25.18
CA GLY A 498 29.83 13.84 24.96
C GLY A 498 28.69 12.86 24.77
N ALA A 499 27.52 13.20 25.31
CA ALA A 499 26.33 12.37 25.23
C ALA A 499 25.07 13.25 25.14
N ALA A 500 24.13 12.85 24.29
CA ALA A 500 22.84 13.51 24.16
C ALA A 500 21.71 12.50 24.15
N ARG A 501 20.61 12.85 24.80
CA ARG A 501 19.42 12.00 25.01
C ARG A 501 18.20 12.65 24.37
N VAL A 502 17.47 11.87 23.59
CA VAL A 502 16.21 12.28 22.95
C VAL A 502 15.09 11.39 23.47
N GLU A 503 14.09 12.00 24.10
CA GLU A 503 12.89 11.33 24.60
C GLU A 503 11.91 11.02 23.46
N ILE A 504 11.40 9.79 23.41
CA ILE A 504 10.48 9.34 22.36
C ILE A 504 9.05 9.25 22.92
N PRO A 505 8.13 10.16 22.51
CA PRO A 505 6.76 10.14 22.98
C PRO A 505 5.96 9.00 22.36
N SER A 506 4.98 8.49 23.10
CA SER A 506 4.04 7.46 22.63
C SER A 506 3.18 7.87 21.42
N THR A 507 3.24 9.13 21.01
CA THR A 507 2.46 9.68 19.88
C THR A 507 3.19 9.66 18.54
N VAL A 508 4.42 9.13 18.49
CA VAL A 508 5.13 8.94 17.22
C VAL A 508 4.45 7.82 16.40
N PRO A 509 4.39 7.95 15.05
CA PRO A 509 3.73 6.96 14.19
C PRO A 509 4.25 5.53 14.38
N ALA A 510 5.55 5.38 14.60
CA ALA A 510 6.20 4.08 14.73
C ALA A 510 5.72 3.27 15.95
N LEU A 511 5.07 3.93 16.92
CA LEU A 511 4.48 3.29 18.10
C LEU A 511 2.97 3.03 17.96
N ARG A 512 2.41 3.09 16.75
CA ARG A 512 1.03 2.63 16.53
C ARG A 512 0.96 1.12 16.72
N GLN A 513 0.09 0.69 17.62
CA GLN A 513 -0.27 -0.71 17.82
C GLN A 513 -1.40 -1.09 16.86
N PHE A 514 -1.31 -2.28 16.26
CA PHE A 514 -2.39 -2.85 15.47
C PHE A 514 -3.23 -3.81 16.31
N GLU A 515 -4.53 -3.88 16.00
CA GLU A 515 -5.41 -4.88 16.60
C GLU A 515 -5.28 -6.19 15.83
N PRO A 516 -5.33 -7.35 16.50
CA PRO A 516 -5.49 -8.62 15.85
C PRO A 516 -6.83 -8.68 15.16
N ASP A 517 -6.83 -9.43 14.08
CA ASP A 517 -8.03 -9.72 13.36
C ASP A 517 -8.45 -11.18 13.61
N PRO A 518 -9.51 -11.44 14.41
CA PRO A 518 -9.90 -12.79 14.81
C PRO A 518 -10.10 -13.76 13.64
N THR A 519 -10.46 -13.25 12.47
CA THR A 519 -10.70 -14.06 11.25
C THR A 519 -9.40 -14.60 10.64
N HIS A 520 -8.27 -13.92 10.88
CA HIS A 520 -6.95 -14.27 10.37
C HIS A 520 -5.98 -14.72 11.47
N GLY A 521 -6.46 -14.83 12.71
CA GLY A 521 -5.70 -15.30 13.88
C GLY A 521 -5.73 -14.31 15.04
N TYR A 522 -5.18 -14.69 16.19
CA TYR A 522 -5.16 -13.82 17.37
C TYR A 522 -3.94 -12.91 17.44
N THR A 523 -3.11 -12.89 16.39
CA THR A 523 -1.89 -12.08 16.31
C THR A 523 -2.16 -10.81 15.51
N ALA A 524 -1.71 -9.67 16.01
CA ALA A 524 -1.76 -8.41 15.28
C ALA A 524 -0.66 -8.37 14.22
N PRO A 525 -0.91 -7.78 13.04
CA PRO A 525 0.16 -7.48 12.09
C PRO A 525 1.27 -6.66 12.76
N LEU A 526 2.52 -7.07 12.55
CA LEU A 526 3.70 -6.33 13.00
C LEU A 526 4.35 -5.66 11.79
N TYR A 527 4.31 -4.33 11.76
CA TYR A 527 4.98 -3.55 10.73
C TYR A 527 6.06 -2.66 11.37
N PRO A 528 7.36 -3.02 11.25
CA PRO A 528 8.45 -2.20 11.76
C PRO A 528 8.64 -0.97 10.87
N SER A 529 7.97 0.10 11.26
CA SER A 529 7.99 1.40 10.58
C SER A 529 9.06 2.32 11.17
N SER A 530 9.38 3.38 10.44
CA SER A 530 10.50 4.26 10.76
C SER A 530 10.15 5.26 11.86
N LEU A 531 10.89 5.21 12.96
CA LEU A 531 11.11 6.33 13.88
C LEU A 531 12.35 7.08 13.39
N ARG A 532 12.17 8.32 12.91
CA ARG A 532 13.28 9.14 12.41
C ARG A 532 13.55 10.33 13.32
N ILE A 533 14.77 10.43 13.83
CA ILE A 533 15.24 11.46 14.74
C ILE A 533 16.31 12.30 14.02
N PRO A 534 16.01 13.56 13.64
CA PRO A 534 17.00 14.48 13.11
C PRO A 534 18.22 14.60 14.02
N LEU A 535 19.43 14.50 13.46
CA LEU A 535 20.67 14.49 14.24
C LEU A 535 20.92 15.79 15.01
N GLY A 536 20.33 16.91 14.55
CA GLY A 536 20.36 18.19 15.27
C GLY A 536 19.70 18.16 16.66
N GLN A 537 18.95 17.10 17.01
CA GLN A 537 18.39 16.92 18.36
C GLN A 537 19.42 16.38 19.36
N PHE A 538 20.56 15.84 18.91
CA PHE A 538 21.63 15.31 19.76
C PHE A 538 22.69 16.39 20.06
N ALA A 539 22.25 17.52 20.61
CA ALA A 539 23.14 18.65 20.90
C ALA A 539 24.24 18.27 21.90
N GLY A 540 25.48 18.66 21.61
CA GLY A 540 26.65 18.39 22.46
C GLY A 540 27.37 17.06 22.19
N VAL A 541 26.93 16.30 21.18
CA VAL A 541 27.65 15.11 20.67
C VAL A 541 28.47 15.50 19.44
N ASP A 542 29.75 15.13 19.42
CA ASP A 542 30.59 15.18 18.23
C ASP A 542 30.17 14.10 17.22
N LEU A 543 29.33 14.50 16.26
CA LEU A 543 28.83 13.60 15.23
C LEU A 543 29.92 13.06 14.30
N ALA A 544 31.14 13.61 14.30
CA ALA A 544 32.24 13.08 13.49
C ALA A 544 32.88 11.82 14.11
N ALA A 545 32.59 11.50 15.37
CA ALA A 545 33.22 10.41 16.10
C ALA A 545 32.23 9.69 17.05
N VAL A 546 31.08 9.26 16.55
CA VAL A 546 30.05 8.58 17.35
C VAL A 546 30.53 7.18 17.76
N THR A 547 30.47 6.88 19.05
CA THR A 547 30.96 5.62 19.64
C THR A 547 29.85 4.69 20.12
N SER A 548 28.62 5.17 20.28
CA SER A 548 27.48 4.27 20.52
C SER A 548 26.13 4.90 20.21
N VAL A 549 25.17 4.03 19.91
CA VAL A 549 23.74 4.32 19.92
C VAL A 549 23.10 3.46 21.01
N GLU A 550 22.31 4.06 21.88
CA GLU A 550 21.67 3.37 23.01
C GLU A 550 20.15 3.63 23.01
N ILE A 551 19.36 2.59 23.28
CA ILE A 551 17.92 2.66 23.52
C ILE A 551 17.71 2.42 25.03
N VAL A 552 17.10 3.37 25.71
CA VAL A 552 16.90 3.36 27.17
C VAL A 552 15.42 3.23 27.52
N PHE A 553 15.09 2.20 28.28
CA PHE A 553 13.76 1.89 28.80
C PHE A 553 13.67 2.24 30.29
N ASP A 554 13.47 3.52 30.58
CA ASP A 554 13.36 4.06 31.94
C ASP A 554 12.04 4.83 32.20
N GLN A 555 11.24 5.05 31.16
CA GLN A 555 9.96 5.76 31.24
C GLN A 555 8.76 4.83 31.52
N ALA A 556 8.84 3.57 31.08
CA ALA A 556 7.82 2.55 31.31
C ALA A 556 8.38 1.42 32.17
N ALA A 557 7.70 1.07 33.26
CA ALA A 557 8.19 0.06 34.22
C ALA A 557 8.37 -1.33 33.60
N GLN A 558 7.54 -1.68 32.62
CA GLN A 558 7.62 -2.93 31.86
C GLN A 558 7.15 -2.68 30.43
N GLY A 559 7.57 -3.55 29.51
CA GLY A 559 7.16 -3.43 28.12
C GLY A 559 7.82 -4.42 27.19
N ARG A 560 7.43 -4.33 25.92
CA ARG A 560 8.01 -5.13 24.85
C ARG A 560 8.00 -4.38 23.54
N LEU A 561 9.14 -4.36 22.88
CA LEU A 561 9.39 -3.64 21.62
C LEU A 561 10.10 -4.56 20.62
N HIS A 562 9.64 -4.56 19.37
CA HIS A 562 10.31 -5.24 18.27
C HIS A 562 11.19 -4.25 17.51
N LEU A 563 12.48 -4.57 17.37
CA LEU A 563 13.47 -3.75 16.66
C LEU A 563 13.99 -4.51 15.43
N ALA A 564 13.82 -3.93 14.25
CA ALA A 564 14.34 -4.49 13.00
C ALA A 564 15.76 -4.00 12.69
N SER A 565 15.98 -2.68 12.77
CA SER A 565 17.26 -2.05 12.38
C SER A 565 17.44 -0.65 12.97
N ILE A 566 18.69 -0.20 13.00
CA ILE A 566 19.10 1.19 13.29
C ILE A 566 20.05 1.65 12.18
N GLU A 567 19.82 2.81 11.61
CA GLU A 567 20.61 3.37 10.50
C GLU A 567 20.79 4.88 10.65
N PHE A 568 21.98 5.42 10.34
CA PHE A 568 22.11 6.83 9.99
C PHE A 568 21.68 7.02 8.54
N VAL A 569 20.85 8.02 8.25
CA VAL A 569 20.23 8.22 6.93
C VAL A 569 20.23 9.69 6.48
N GLY A 570 20.15 9.87 5.16
CA GLY A 570 20.02 11.16 4.48
C GLY A 570 21.32 11.95 4.51
N ARG A 571 22.12 11.82 3.45
CA ARG A 571 23.41 12.51 3.27
C ARG A 571 23.31 13.62 2.26
#